data_AF-X1FUF1-F1
#
_entry.id   AF-X1FUF1-F1
#
_cell.length_a   1.000
_cell.length_b   1.000
_cell.length_c   1.000
_cell.angle_alpha   90.00
_cell.angle_beta   90.00
_cell.angle_gamma   90.00
#
_symmetry.space_group_name_H-M   'P 1'
#
loop_
_entity.id
_entity.type
_entity.pdbx_description
1 polymer ?
#
loop_
_entity_poly.entity_id
_entity_poly.type
_entity_poly.pdbx_seq_one_letter_code
_entity_poly.pdbx_strand_id
1 'polypeptide(L)'
;MKEMLSALTYGFSVTEIVFEEYKGKWLIRKSNGLKTLDPQYIKFFSDPYGNLLQIEERIGGNRIELPIERELVWSHGRHFGNWYGDSILKACYKNWFIKDAMLKFANIAYERFGSPLLLGIAPTPGDMANVLETMEHLYARSQAVMLKRNVKDTTAIEVIESKRRQMPFDSYIRYQDEMILRRMLIGQKLFEGGGGTYGPKVPFDIILMRFEDFRLELTSSINQMLTFVGELNWELEVPPKLVFAPLTTMDMAAIRSTIMESIDKDIIDSSESWIRDELGFPPKEMKKLLTPLPGRVFTGKHAEWLASGQKKIIVSAKSYGKYNDQQIYIVGEDGIHGIMVEGTPEGPFSSRVREKYRNLHQISTSE
;
A
#
# COMPACT_ATOMS: atom_id res chain seq x y z
N MET A 1 -13.10 -0.48 2.24
CA MET A 1 -11.70 -0.84 2.57
C MET A 1 -11.10 -0.03 3.73
N LYS A 2 -11.07 1.31 3.71
CA LYS A 2 -10.52 2.09 4.86
C LYS A 2 -11.14 1.70 6.21
N GLU A 3 -12.45 1.48 6.23
CA GLU A 3 -13.17 1.06 7.43
C GLU A 3 -12.81 -0.36 7.90
N MET A 4 -12.41 -1.27 7.01
CA MET A 4 -11.97 -2.62 7.38
C MET A 4 -10.69 -2.58 8.23
N LEU A 5 -9.85 -1.55 8.05
CA LEU A 5 -8.67 -1.32 8.89
C LEU A 5 -9.01 -1.07 10.37
N SER A 6 -10.29 -0.83 10.70
CA SER A 6 -10.77 -0.80 12.08
C SER A 6 -10.48 -2.10 12.84
N ALA A 7 -10.26 -3.22 12.14
CA ALA A 7 -9.78 -4.47 12.73
C ALA A 7 -8.52 -4.31 13.57
N LEU A 8 -7.59 -3.41 13.18
CA LEU A 8 -6.39 -3.14 13.96
C LEU A 8 -6.72 -2.50 15.31
N THR A 9 -7.72 -1.62 15.33
CA THR A 9 -8.17 -0.86 16.50
C THR A 9 -9.02 -1.71 17.44
N TYR A 10 -9.98 -2.47 16.92
CA TYR A 10 -10.96 -3.22 17.71
C TYR A 10 -10.65 -4.71 17.83
N GLY A 11 -9.64 -5.21 17.13
CA GLY A 11 -9.29 -6.62 17.03
C GLY A 11 -9.94 -7.33 15.83
N PHE A 12 -11.10 -6.85 15.37
CA PHE A 12 -11.77 -7.40 14.19
C PHE A 12 -12.62 -6.35 13.46
N SER A 13 -12.96 -6.65 12.22
CA SER A 13 -13.99 -5.94 11.44
C SER A 13 -14.83 -6.94 10.65
N VAL A 14 -16.14 -6.71 10.57
CA VAL A 14 -17.05 -7.46 9.70
C VAL A 14 -17.53 -6.53 8.59
N THR A 15 -17.51 -7.00 7.35
CA THR A 15 -17.91 -6.22 6.19
C THR A 15 -18.82 -7.02 5.27
N GLU A 16 -20.05 -6.55 5.12
CA GLU A 16 -21.03 -7.13 4.21
C GLU A 16 -20.66 -6.72 2.78
N ILE A 17 -20.55 -7.71 1.90
CA ILE A 17 -20.43 -7.47 0.47
C ILE A 17 -21.81 -7.38 -0.15
N VAL A 18 -22.10 -6.22 -0.73
CA VAL A 18 -23.33 -5.97 -1.47
C VAL A 18 -23.05 -6.04 -2.95
N PHE A 19 -23.67 -7.03 -3.60
CA PHE A 19 -23.55 -7.22 -5.03
C PHE A 19 -24.59 -6.41 -5.82
N GLU A 20 -24.26 -6.10 -7.07
CA GLU A 20 -25.14 -5.59 -8.10
C GLU A 20 -24.94 -6.40 -9.38
N GLU A 21 -26.01 -6.64 -10.13
CA GLU A 21 -25.90 -7.26 -11.43
C GLU A 21 -25.52 -6.20 -12.48
N TYR A 22 -24.47 -6.48 -13.25
CA TYR A 22 -24.03 -5.64 -14.35
C TYR A 22 -23.66 -6.51 -15.55
N LYS A 23 -24.42 -6.38 -16.64
CA LYS A 23 -24.24 -7.13 -17.89
C LYS A 23 -24.23 -8.66 -17.68
N GLY A 24 -25.16 -9.18 -16.88
CA GLY A 24 -25.27 -10.62 -16.58
C GLY A 24 -24.18 -11.17 -15.67
N LYS A 25 -23.44 -10.29 -14.97
CA LYS A 25 -22.41 -10.66 -14.00
C LYS A 25 -22.70 -10.00 -12.65
N TRP A 26 -22.46 -10.73 -11.58
CA TRP A 26 -22.57 -10.24 -10.20
C TRP A 26 -21.27 -9.55 -9.82
N LEU A 27 -21.32 -8.23 -9.68
CA LEU A 27 -20.16 -7.42 -9.28
C LEU A 27 -20.44 -6.76 -7.94
N ILE A 28 -19.37 -6.37 -7.24
CA ILE A 28 -19.50 -5.57 -6.01
C ILE A 28 -20.05 -4.19 -6.38
N ARG A 29 -21.07 -3.72 -5.67
CA ARG A 29 -21.71 -2.44 -5.95
C ARG A 29 -20.73 -1.28 -5.81
N LYS A 30 -20.69 -0.38 -6.81
CA LYS A 30 -19.72 0.74 -6.81
C LYS A 30 -19.87 1.73 -5.65
N SER A 31 -21.10 2.06 -5.24
CA SER A 31 -21.36 3.12 -4.26
C SER A 31 -21.35 2.64 -2.80
N ASN A 32 -21.90 1.44 -2.54
CA ASN A 32 -22.01 0.88 -1.18
C ASN A 32 -21.82 -0.65 -1.16
N GLY A 33 -20.93 -1.16 -2.02
CA GLY A 33 -20.67 -2.59 -2.15
C GLY A 33 -19.92 -3.22 -0.98
N LEU A 34 -19.30 -2.42 -0.12
CA LEU A 34 -18.65 -2.88 1.11
C LEU A 34 -19.22 -2.07 2.27
N LYS A 35 -19.97 -2.73 3.14
CA LYS A 35 -20.55 -2.10 4.33
C LYS A 35 -19.90 -2.68 5.57
N THR A 36 -19.02 -1.91 6.18
CA THR A 36 -18.39 -2.32 7.43
C THR A 36 -19.37 -2.09 8.56
N LEU A 37 -19.66 -3.14 9.33
CA LEU A 37 -20.55 -3.06 10.48
C LEU A 37 -19.79 -2.57 11.71
N ASP A 38 -20.50 -1.92 12.63
CA ASP A 38 -19.90 -1.44 13.88
C ASP A 38 -19.54 -2.65 14.77
N PRO A 39 -18.25 -2.85 15.11
CA PRO A 39 -17.80 -3.98 15.92
C PRO A 39 -18.49 -4.09 17.29
N GLN A 40 -19.00 -2.99 17.84
CA GLN A 40 -19.69 -3.00 19.14
C GLN A 40 -20.94 -3.87 19.16
N TYR A 41 -21.61 -4.02 18.02
CA TYR A 41 -22.88 -4.75 17.93
C TYR A 41 -22.72 -6.19 17.41
N ILE A 42 -21.49 -6.61 17.09
CA ILE A 42 -21.23 -7.91 16.48
C ILE A 42 -20.95 -8.99 17.53
N LYS A 43 -21.53 -10.16 17.30
CA LYS A 43 -21.27 -11.37 18.08
C LYS A 43 -20.96 -12.55 17.16
N PHE A 44 -19.88 -13.26 17.47
CA PHE A 44 -19.51 -14.49 16.79
C PHE A 44 -19.97 -15.71 17.58
N PHE A 45 -20.42 -16.73 16.86
CA PHE A 45 -20.67 -18.06 17.39
C PHE A 45 -19.77 -19.05 16.66
N SER A 46 -19.04 -19.85 17.42
CA SER A 46 -18.10 -20.81 16.89
C SER A 46 -18.37 -22.20 17.44
N ASP A 47 -17.98 -23.22 16.69
CA ASP A 47 -18.02 -24.60 17.16
C ASP A 47 -16.91 -24.87 18.20
N PRO A 48 -16.89 -26.04 18.86
CA PRO A 48 -15.82 -26.42 19.79
C PRO A 48 -14.40 -26.47 19.17
N TYR A 49 -14.29 -26.45 17.85
CA TYR A 49 -13.03 -26.48 17.10
C TYR A 49 -12.57 -25.08 16.66
N GLY A 50 -13.37 -24.04 16.89
CA GLY A 50 -13.09 -22.65 16.52
C GLY A 50 -13.51 -22.26 15.11
N ASN A 51 -14.31 -23.06 14.42
CA ASN A 51 -14.91 -22.69 13.13
C ASN A 51 -16.09 -21.74 13.34
N LEU A 52 -16.25 -20.75 12.47
CA LEU A 52 -17.37 -19.80 12.54
C LEU A 52 -18.66 -20.47 12.09
N LEU A 53 -19.68 -20.44 12.94
CA LEU A 53 -21.01 -20.98 12.66
C LEU A 53 -22.02 -19.89 12.33
N GLN A 54 -21.94 -18.76 13.03
CA GLN A 54 -22.90 -17.67 12.89
C GLN A 54 -22.30 -16.33 13.28
N ILE A 55 -22.74 -15.26 12.61
CA ILE A 55 -22.48 -13.87 12.98
C ILE A 55 -23.84 -13.22 13.29
N GLU A 56 -23.94 -12.58 14.45
CA GLU A 56 -25.15 -11.85 14.90
C GLU A 56 -24.81 -10.38 15.10
N GLU A 57 -25.66 -9.50 14.57
CA GLU A 57 -25.66 -8.07 14.85
C GLU A 57 -26.78 -7.70 15.82
N ARG A 58 -26.46 -6.93 16.87
CA ARG A 58 -27.39 -6.57 17.94
C ARG A 58 -27.69 -5.08 17.95
N ILE A 59 -28.74 -4.65 17.25
CA ILE A 59 -29.16 -3.25 17.18
C ILE A 59 -30.51 -3.07 17.86
N GLY A 60 -30.62 -2.10 18.77
CA GLY A 60 -31.90 -1.69 19.36
C GLY A 60 -32.65 -2.80 20.11
N GLY A 61 -31.93 -3.79 20.64
CA GLY A 61 -32.51 -4.96 21.31
C GLY A 61 -32.89 -6.12 20.37
N ASN A 62 -32.91 -5.89 19.06
CA ASN A 62 -33.10 -6.94 18.07
C ASN A 62 -31.79 -7.71 17.83
N ARG A 63 -31.93 -8.96 17.40
CA ARG A 63 -30.83 -9.82 16.96
C ARG A 63 -31.04 -10.11 15.49
N ILE A 64 -30.08 -9.70 14.67
CA ILE A 64 -30.09 -9.89 13.22
C ILE A 64 -28.99 -10.90 12.92
N GLU A 65 -29.37 -12.03 12.33
CA GLU A 65 -28.41 -13.02 11.87
C GLU A 65 -27.88 -12.60 10.50
N LEU A 66 -26.56 -12.53 10.37
CA LEU A 66 -25.88 -12.14 9.13
C LEU A 66 -25.49 -13.37 8.31
N PRO A 67 -25.68 -13.35 6.99
CA PRO A 67 -25.34 -14.47 6.12
C PRO A 67 -23.83 -14.57 5.89
N ILE A 68 -23.19 -15.61 6.42
CA ILE A 68 -21.72 -15.80 6.37
C ILE A 68 -21.17 -15.75 4.94
N GLU A 69 -21.95 -16.19 3.95
CA GLU A 69 -21.55 -16.24 2.55
C GLU A 69 -21.33 -14.86 1.92
N ARG A 70 -21.76 -13.79 2.60
CA ARG A 70 -21.58 -12.40 2.16
C ARG A 70 -20.70 -11.58 3.08
N GLU A 71 -20.26 -12.16 4.20
CA GLU A 71 -19.51 -11.44 5.22
C GLU A 71 -18.01 -11.69 5.10
N LEU A 72 -17.26 -10.59 5.01
CA LEU A 72 -15.81 -10.59 5.14
C LEU A 72 -15.44 -10.31 6.59
N VAL A 73 -14.83 -11.29 7.24
CA VAL A 73 -14.32 -11.14 8.61
C VAL A 73 -12.81 -10.98 8.56
N TRP A 74 -12.33 -9.81 8.96
CA TRP A 74 -10.91 -9.59 9.24
C TRP A 74 -10.71 -9.60 10.75
N SER A 75 -10.00 -10.61 11.27
CA SER A 75 -9.59 -10.71 12.68
C SER A 75 -8.08 -10.48 12.80
N HIS A 76 -7.68 -9.32 13.34
CA HIS A 76 -6.28 -8.98 13.57
C HIS A 76 -5.68 -9.82 14.70
N GLY A 77 -4.48 -10.39 14.53
CA GLY A 77 -3.83 -11.15 15.62
C GLY A 77 -4.65 -12.34 16.13
N ARG A 78 -5.40 -12.99 15.23
CA ARG A 78 -6.27 -14.12 15.56
C ARG A 78 -5.46 -15.32 16.04
N HIS A 79 -5.78 -15.80 17.24
CA HIS A 79 -5.18 -16.99 17.84
C HIS A 79 -6.26 -17.89 18.45
N PHE A 80 -6.01 -19.21 18.51
CA PHE A 80 -6.87 -20.19 19.19
C PHE A 80 -8.34 -20.21 18.71
N GLY A 81 -8.60 -19.92 17.43
CA GLY A 81 -9.97 -19.87 16.90
C GLY A 81 -10.80 -18.65 17.36
N ASN A 82 -10.17 -17.65 17.99
CA ASN A 82 -10.86 -16.44 18.44
C ASN A 82 -11.12 -15.47 17.26
N TRP A 83 -12.38 -15.37 16.83
CA TRP A 83 -12.81 -14.48 15.75
C TRP A 83 -12.79 -12.99 16.10
N TYR A 84 -12.70 -12.63 17.39
CA TYR A 84 -12.58 -11.24 17.83
C TYR A 84 -11.16 -10.67 17.62
N GLY A 85 -10.16 -11.51 17.37
CA GLY A 85 -8.77 -11.09 17.24
C GLY A 85 -8.20 -10.46 18.52
N ASP A 86 -7.13 -9.67 18.37
CA ASP A 86 -6.57 -8.85 19.44
C ASP A 86 -6.26 -7.43 18.95
N SER A 87 -6.66 -6.43 19.75
CA SER A 87 -6.45 -5.02 19.42
C SER A 87 -5.00 -4.62 19.63
N ILE A 88 -4.43 -3.88 18.67
CA ILE A 88 -3.08 -3.30 18.84
C ILE A 88 -3.02 -2.31 20.02
N LEU A 89 -4.16 -1.70 20.36
CA LEU A 89 -4.28 -0.72 21.43
C LEU A 89 -4.37 -1.35 22.81
N LYS A 90 -4.72 -2.64 22.92
CA LYS A 90 -4.75 -3.36 24.20
C LYS A 90 -3.39 -3.37 24.86
N ALA A 91 -2.34 -3.60 24.08
CA ALA A 91 -0.98 -3.46 24.57
C ALA A 91 -0.70 -2.02 25.02
N CYS A 92 -1.18 -1.01 24.30
CA CYS A 92 -0.92 0.40 24.63
C CYS A 92 -1.69 0.92 25.86
N TYR A 93 -2.81 0.27 26.22
CA TYR A 93 -3.76 0.75 27.23
C TYR A 93 -3.12 1.13 28.57
N LYS A 94 -2.25 0.29 29.12
CA LYS A 94 -1.59 0.56 30.41
C LYS A 94 -0.81 1.87 30.41
N ASN A 95 0.00 2.10 29.38
CA ASN A 95 0.84 3.30 29.30
C ASN A 95 -0.02 4.55 29.04
N TRP A 96 -1.04 4.43 28.18
CA TRP A 96 -2.00 5.51 27.94
C TRP A 96 -2.72 5.90 29.24
N PHE A 97 -3.23 4.92 29.99
CA PHE A 97 -3.93 5.16 31.25
C PHE A 97 -3.04 5.85 32.30
N ILE A 98 -1.79 5.37 32.45
CA ILE A 98 -0.81 5.99 33.33
C ILE A 98 -0.49 7.41 32.85
N LYS A 99 -0.27 7.62 31.55
CA LYS A 99 0.01 8.94 30.98
C LYS A 99 -1.13 9.92 31.24
N ASP A 100 -2.38 9.52 31.02
CA ASP A 100 -3.56 10.36 31.26
C ASP A 100 -3.63 10.82 32.73
N ALA A 101 -3.40 9.90 33.66
CA ALA A 101 -3.32 10.25 35.09
C ALA A 101 -2.14 11.18 35.40
N MET A 102 -0.96 10.93 34.82
CA MET A 102 0.22 11.76 35.04
C MET A 102 0.08 13.18 34.49
N LEU A 103 -0.61 13.35 33.37
CA LEU A 103 -0.91 14.68 32.83
C LEU A 103 -1.77 15.50 33.81
N LYS A 104 -2.74 14.87 34.47
CA LYS A 104 -3.55 15.53 35.51
C LYS A 104 -2.70 15.94 36.71
N PHE A 105 -1.82 15.05 37.19
CA PHE A 105 -0.91 15.40 38.28
C PHE A 105 0.10 16.48 37.90
N ALA A 106 0.63 16.44 36.67
CA ALA A 106 1.51 17.46 36.15
C ALA A 106 0.81 18.83 36.12
N ASN A 107 -0.44 18.90 35.66
CA ASN A 107 -1.22 20.13 35.65
C ASN A 107 -1.42 20.71 37.06
N ILE A 108 -1.80 19.88 38.05
CA ILE A 108 -1.93 20.32 39.45
C ILE A 108 -0.59 20.80 40.00
N ALA A 109 0.48 20.10 39.67
CA ALA A 109 1.83 20.43 40.11
C ALA A 109 2.30 21.76 39.51
N TYR A 110 2.04 22.00 38.22
CA TYR A 110 2.32 23.27 37.54
C TYR A 110 1.47 24.43 38.08
N GLU A 111 0.20 24.17 38.42
CA GLU A 111 -0.66 25.17 39.08
C GLU A 111 -0.08 25.61 40.43
N ARG A 112 0.34 24.66 41.27
CA ARG A 112 0.98 24.96 42.56
C ARG A 112 2.35 25.62 42.42
N PHE A 113 3.08 25.29 41.37
CA PHE A 113 4.37 25.94 41.09
C PHE A 113 4.16 27.38 40.61
N GLY A 114 3.10 27.65 39.85
CA GLY A 114 2.72 29.01 39.42
C GLY A 114 2.07 29.86 40.51
N SER A 115 1.56 29.24 41.59
CA SER A 115 0.90 29.90 42.72
C SER A 115 1.47 29.37 44.05
N PRO A 116 2.64 29.87 44.49
CA PRO A 116 3.27 29.38 45.71
C PRO A 116 2.46 29.75 46.96
N LEU A 117 2.64 28.98 48.02
CA LEU A 117 1.99 29.25 49.30
C LEU A 117 2.73 30.36 50.04
N LEU A 118 1.99 31.34 50.53
CA LEU A 118 2.52 32.40 51.39
C LEU A 118 2.38 31.97 52.87
N LEU A 119 3.47 32.10 53.62
CA LEU A 119 3.53 31.86 55.05
C LEU A 119 3.66 33.21 55.77
N GLY A 120 2.63 33.59 56.51
CA GLY A 120 2.64 34.77 57.37
C GLY A 120 3.14 34.40 58.76
N ILE A 121 4.19 35.06 59.23
CA ILE A 121 4.74 34.91 60.58
C ILE A 121 4.36 36.16 61.36
N ALA A 122 3.55 36.00 62.40
CA ALA A 122 3.13 37.08 63.29
C ALA A 122 3.53 36.76 64.74
N PRO A 123 4.39 37.59 65.38
CA PRO A 123 4.87 37.33 66.74
C PRO A 123 3.84 37.71 67.83
N THR A 124 2.95 38.67 67.55
CA THR A 124 1.88 39.06 68.48
C THR A 124 0.49 38.90 67.85
N PRO A 125 -0.57 38.70 68.66
CA PRO A 125 -1.94 38.61 68.15
C PRO A 125 -2.42 39.88 67.43
N GLY A 126 -1.87 41.06 67.76
CA GLY A 126 -2.23 42.33 67.14
C GLY A 126 -1.67 42.47 65.72
N ASP A 127 -0.51 41.89 65.45
CA ASP A 127 0.13 41.94 64.13
C ASP A 127 -0.52 40.98 63.11
N MET A 128 -1.29 39.99 63.57
CA MET A 128 -1.97 39.02 62.71
C MET A 128 -2.93 39.69 61.72
N ALA A 129 -3.66 40.73 62.15
CA ALA A 129 -4.63 41.42 61.30
C ALA A 129 -3.94 42.14 60.13
N ASN A 130 -2.84 42.85 60.40
CA ASN A 130 -2.09 43.60 59.40
C ASN A 130 -1.39 42.67 58.40
N VAL A 131 -0.84 41.55 58.87
CA VAL A 131 -0.20 40.54 58.00
C VAL A 131 -1.25 39.86 57.13
N LEU A 132 -2.41 39.53 57.68
CA LEU A 132 -3.51 38.94 56.91
C LEU A 132 -4.00 39.87 55.81
N GLU A 133 -4.26 41.15 56.12
CA GLU A 133 -4.67 42.16 55.14
C GLU A 133 -3.61 42.30 54.03
N THR A 134 -2.33 42.33 54.40
CA THR A 134 -1.22 42.39 53.43
C THR A 134 -1.17 41.14 52.54
N MET A 135 -1.39 39.94 53.10
CA MET A 135 -1.43 38.69 52.33
C MET A 135 -2.64 38.64 51.38
N GLU A 136 -3.81 39.12 51.81
CA GLU A 136 -5.02 39.22 50.99
C GLU A 136 -4.82 40.18 49.80
N HIS A 137 -4.12 41.30 50.01
CA HIS A 137 -3.78 42.24 48.94
C HIS A 137 -2.67 41.74 48.00
N LEU A 138 -1.69 40.99 48.50
CA LEU A 138 -0.58 40.50 47.69
C LEU A 138 -1.00 39.37 46.74
N TYR A 139 -1.92 38.48 47.14
CA TYR A 139 -2.41 37.40 46.29
C TYR A 139 -3.85 36.98 46.65
N ALA A 140 -4.85 37.62 46.03
CA ALA A 140 -6.29 37.35 46.25
C ALA A 140 -6.78 35.93 45.88
N ARG A 141 -5.90 35.00 45.47
CA ARG A 141 -6.25 33.63 45.03
C ARG A 141 -5.38 32.51 45.63
N SER A 142 -4.36 32.83 46.43
CA SER A 142 -3.48 31.81 47.02
C SER A 142 -3.92 31.44 48.44
N GLN A 143 -3.69 30.19 48.83
CA GLN A 143 -3.87 29.76 50.22
C GLN A 143 -2.74 30.35 51.07
N ALA A 144 -3.09 31.10 52.12
CA ALA A 144 -2.15 31.64 53.10
C ALA A 144 -2.22 30.83 54.39
N VAL A 145 -1.06 30.51 54.97
CA VAL A 145 -0.97 29.87 56.29
C VAL A 145 -0.35 30.87 57.26
N MET A 146 -0.99 31.07 58.42
CA MET A 146 -0.44 31.90 59.50
C MET A 146 0.05 31.02 60.63
N LEU A 147 1.28 31.28 61.09
CA LEU A 147 1.85 30.63 62.26
C LEU A 147 2.16 31.69 63.34
N LYS A 148 1.62 31.48 64.54
CA LYS A 148 2.01 32.24 65.72
C LYS A 148 3.32 31.65 66.26
N ARG A 149 4.40 32.42 66.15
CA ARG A 149 5.72 32.05 66.70
C ARG A 149 5.99 32.84 67.98
N ASN A 150 7.04 32.47 68.73
CA ASN A 150 7.35 33.10 70.02
C ASN A 150 7.65 34.61 69.82
N VAL A 151 7.45 35.41 70.86
CA VAL A 151 7.57 36.89 70.88
C VAL A 151 8.94 37.43 70.40
N LYS A 152 9.95 36.56 70.22
CA LYS A 152 11.29 36.90 69.73
C LYS A 152 11.43 36.88 68.21
N ASP A 153 10.46 36.34 67.48
CA ASP A 153 10.53 36.25 66.01
C ASP A 153 10.03 37.55 65.35
N THR A 154 10.57 37.89 64.19
CA THR A 154 10.18 39.10 63.44
C THR A 154 8.98 38.82 62.55
N THR A 155 8.14 39.84 62.36
CA THR A 155 7.01 39.77 61.43
C THR A 155 7.52 39.63 59.99
N ALA A 156 7.18 38.54 59.32
CA ALA A 156 7.68 38.23 57.98
C ALA A 156 6.65 37.49 57.14
N ILE A 157 6.70 37.68 55.83
CA ILE A 157 5.96 36.87 54.85
C ILE A 157 6.99 36.07 54.07
N GLU A 158 6.99 34.76 54.24
CA GLU A 158 7.87 33.84 53.54
C GLU A 158 7.10 33.12 52.43
N VAL A 159 7.72 32.96 51.25
CA VAL A 159 7.16 32.16 50.16
C VAL A 159 7.61 30.71 50.35
N ILE A 160 6.66 29.81 50.59
CA ILE A 160 6.92 28.37 50.60
C ILE A 160 6.89 27.87 49.15
N GLU A 161 8.05 27.87 48.52
CA GLU A 161 8.25 27.24 47.22
C GLU A 161 8.92 25.86 47.36
N SER A 162 8.65 24.98 46.40
CA SER A 162 9.41 23.74 46.26
C SER A 162 10.84 24.10 45.85
N LYS A 163 11.84 23.69 46.64
CA LYS A 163 13.27 23.85 46.31
C LYS A 163 13.72 23.12 45.03
N ARG A 164 12.84 22.29 44.44
CA ARG A 164 13.14 21.56 43.19
C ARG A 164 12.83 22.45 41.99
N ARG A 165 13.89 22.81 41.26
CA ARG A 165 13.85 23.68 40.07
C ARG A 165 13.20 23.01 38.84
N GLN A 166 13.13 21.69 38.82
CA GLN A 166 12.49 20.91 37.75
C GLN A 166 11.54 19.88 38.35
N MET A 167 10.37 19.74 37.73
CA MET A 167 9.44 18.65 38.00
C MET A 167 9.65 17.57 36.94
N PRO A 168 9.98 16.31 37.30
CA PRO A 168 10.37 15.28 36.34
C PRO A 168 9.19 14.70 35.53
N PHE A 169 8.03 15.36 35.50
CA PHE A 169 6.85 14.88 34.76
C PHE A 169 7.13 14.75 33.26
N ASP A 170 7.87 15.68 32.66
CA ASP A 170 8.21 15.63 31.23
C ASP A 170 8.93 14.31 30.87
N SER A 171 9.97 13.95 31.63
CA SER A 171 10.72 12.72 31.40
C SER A 171 9.88 11.45 31.56
N TYR A 172 8.96 11.44 32.54
CA TYR A 172 8.10 10.29 32.77
C TYR A 172 6.99 10.18 31.71
N ILE A 173 6.43 11.31 31.27
CA ILE A 173 5.44 11.36 30.18
C ILE A 173 6.09 10.88 28.87
N ARG A 174 7.30 11.35 28.55
CA ARG A 174 8.08 10.86 27.39
C ARG A 174 8.31 9.37 27.45
N TYR A 175 8.71 8.84 28.61
CA TYR A 175 8.87 7.40 28.79
C TYR A 175 7.57 6.63 28.49
N GLN A 176 6.40 7.13 28.93
CA GLN A 176 5.12 6.48 28.59
C GLN A 176 4.84 6.51 27.09
N ASP A 177 5.12 7.63 26.41
CA ASP A 177 4.97 7.75 24.95
C ASP A 177 5.89 6.81 24.19
N GLU A 178 7.15 6.70 24.60
CA GLU A 178 8.10 5.76 24.04
C GLU A 178 7.63 4.30 24.21
N MET A 179 7.07 3.97 25.38
CA MET A 179 6.53 2.64 25.63
C MET A 179 5.27 2.36 24.81
N ILE A 180 4.47 3.37 24.45
CA ILE A 180 3.35 3.22 23.50
C ILE A 180 3.89 2.89 22.11
N LEU A 181 4.85 3.67 21.61
CA LEU A 181 5.45 3.45 20.28
C LEU A 181 6.10 2.08 20.16
N ARG A 182 6.87 1.67 21.19
CA ARG A 182 7.51 0.34 21.24
C ARG A 182 6.50 -0.80 21.23
N ARG A 183 5.34 -0.64 21.86
CA ARG A 183 4.27 -1.66 21.84
C ARG A 183 3.58 -1.75 20.48
N MET A 184 3.57 -0.66 19.71
CA MET A 184 3.16 -0.68 18.30
C MET A 184 4.27 -1.17 17.36
N LEU A 185 5.43 -1.58 17.90
CA LEU A 185 6.64 -1.94 17.15
C LEU A 185 7.17 -0.81 16.27
N ILE A 186 6.86 0.44 16.61
CA ILE A 186 7.38 1.62 15.93
C ILE A 186 8.65 2.07 16.63
N GLY A 187 9.77 2.01 15.92
CA GLY A 187 11.08 2.45 16.39
C GLY A 187 11.09 3.93 16.79
N GLN A 188 11.43 4.19 18.05
CA GLN A 188 11.51 5.53 18.66
C GLN A 188 12.37 6.53 17.87
N LYS A 189 13.51 6.07 17.32
CA LYS A 189 14.46 6.90 16.57
C LYS A 189 13.90 7.51 15.27
N LEU A 190 12.70 7.12 14.84
CA LEU A 190 12.03 7.75 13.71
C LEU A 190 11.49 9.16 14.02
N PHE A 191 11.17 9.44 15.29
CA PHE A 191 10.56 10.70 15.70
C PHE A 191 11.52 11.63 16.44
N GLU A 192 12.58 11.08 17.02
CA GLU A 192 13.68 11.85 17.60
C GLU A 192 14.72 12.09 16.51
N GLY A 193 14.72 13.27 15.89
CA GLY A 193 15.68 13.70 14.86
C GLY A 193 17.13 13.84 15.36
N GLY A 194 17.66 12.87 16.10
CA GLY A 194 19.00 12.83 16.68
C GLY A 194 19.91 11.84 15.94
N GLY A 195 20.80 12.38 15.11
CA GLY A 195 21.79 11.64 14.34
C GLY A 195 22.77 10.86 15.21
N GLY A 196 22.80 9.54 15.03
CA GLY A 196 23.88 8.67 15.47
C GLY A 196 24.29 7.75 14.33
N THR A 197 25.60 7.65 14.08
CA THR A 197 26.26 7.10 12.88
C THR A 197 26.02 5.60 12.61
N TYR A 198 25.27 4.89 13.47
CA TYR A 198 24.90 3.47 13.30
C TYR A 198 23.40 3.18 13.61
N GLY A 199 22.55 4.20 13.61
CA GLY A 199 21.24 4.15 14.26
C GLY A 199 19.93 3.79 13.53
N PRO A 200 19.78 3.63 12.19
CA PRO A 200 18.42 3.60 11.60
C PRO A 200 17.93 2.29 10.96
N LYS A 201 18.79 1.31 10.62
CA LYS A 201 18.35 0.15 9.80
C LYS A 201 17.49 -0.86 10.58
N VAL A 202 17.99 -1.38 11.69
CA VAL A 202 17.30 -2.43 12.48
C VAL A 202 15.90 -2.01 12.97
N PRO A 203 15.67 -0.78 13.47
CA PRO A 203 14.32 -0.34 13.86
C PRO A 203 13.35 -0.21 12.69
N PHE A 204 13.84 0.03 11.48
CA PHE A 204 13.01 0.16 10.28
C PHE A 204 12.61 -1.21 9.73
N ASP A 205 13.52 -2.18 9.72
CA ASP A 205 13.22 -3.54 9.26
C ASP A 205 12.10 -4.20 10.08
N ILE A 206 12.08 -3.99 11.40
CA ILE A 206 11.00 -4.48 12.30
C ILE A 206 9.65 -3.86 11.93
N ILE A 207 9.62 -2.59 11.56
CA ILE A 207 8.39 -1.92 11.11
C ILE A 207 7.93 -2.49 9.76
N LEU A 208 8.86 -2.72 8.84
CA LEU A 208 8.52 -3.35 7.56
C LEU A 208 7.97 -4.76 7.74
N MET A 209 8.57 -5.56 8.63
CA MET A 209 8.02 -6.89 9.00
C MET A 209 6.59 -6.75 9.53
N ARG A 210 6.31 -5.74 10.37
CA ARG A 210 4.97 -5.50 10.90
C ARG A 210 3.97 -5.05 9.82
N PHE A 211 4.42 -4.25 8.85
CA PHE A 211 3.58 -3.90 7.70
C PHE A 211 3.31 -5.10 6.80
N GLU A 212 4.27 -6.03 6.69
CA GLU A 212 4.05 -7.27 5.95
C GLU A 212 3.01 -8.16 6.63
N ASP A 213 3.00 -8.26 7.97
CA ASP A 213 1.92 -8.94 8.69
C ASP A 213 0.55 -8.35 8.33
N PHE A 214 0.40 -7.02 8.36
CA PHE A 214 -0.86 -6.36 8.01
C PHE A 214 -1.24 -6.57 6.54
N ARG A 215 -0.26 -6.63 5.63
CA ARG A 215 -0.49 -6.93 4.21
C ARG A 215 -1.00 -8.35 4.03
N LEU A 216 -0.41 -9.33 4.71
CA LEU A 216 -0.84 -10.72 4.63
C LEU A 216 -2.28 -10.88 5.14
N GLU A 217 -2.60 -10.27 6.28
CA GLU A 217 -3.97 -10.28 6.82
C GLU A 217 -4.98 -9.63 5.85
N LEU A 218 -4.66 -8.43 5.35
CA LEU A 218 -5.52 -7.73 4.39
C LEU A 218 -5.69 -8.52 3.08
N THR A 219 -4.60 -9.12 2.60
CA THR A 219 -4.59 -9.94 1.39
C THR A 219 -5.49 -11.16 1.56
N SER A 220 -5.48 -11.79 2.74
CA SER A 220 -6.38 -12.89 3.05
C SER A 220 -7.86 -12.47 2.91
N SER A 221 -8.24 -11.33 3.48
CA SER A 221 -9.61 -10.81 3.38
C SER A 221 -10.00 -10.41 1.95
N ILE A 222 -9.08 -9.79 1.20
CA ILE A 222 -9.33 -9.45 -0.22
C ILE A 222 -9.43 -10.71 -1.07
N ASN A 223 -8.59 -11.72 -0.84
CA ASN A 223 -8.65 -12.97 -1.59
C ASN A 223 -9.95 -13.72 -1.32
N GLN A 224 -10.46 -13.71 -0.09
CA GLN A 224 -11.79 -14.23 0.21
C GLN A 224 -12.88 -13.50 -0.59
N MET A 225 -12.81 -12.18 -0.67
CA MET A 225 -13.73 -11.37 -1.49
C MET A 225 -13.63 -11.71 -2.98
N LEU A 226 -12.42 -11.92 -3.51
CA LEU A 226 -12.19 -12.32 -4.89
C LEU A 226 -12.75 -13.71 -5.18
N THR A 227 -12.61 -14.66 -4.25
CA THR A 227 -13.22 -15.98 -4.34
C THR A 227 -14.74 -15.88 -4.44
N PHE A 228 -15.39 -15.08 -3.59
CA PHE A 228 -16.85 -14.90 -3.64
C PHE A 228 -17.32 -14.32 -4.98
N VAL A 229 -16.65 -13.28 -5.49
CA VAL A 229 -16.97 -12.73 -6.82
C VAL A 229 -16.69 -13.76 -7.92
N GLY A 230 -15.62 -14.54 -7.79
CA GLY A 230 -15.23 -15.58 -8.73
C GLY A 230 -16.30 -16.67 -8.87
N GLU A 231 -16.65 -17.30 -7.75
CA GLU A 231 -17.62 -18.40 -7.66
C GLU A 231 -19.03 -18.00 -8.10
N LEU A 232 -19.43 -16.73 -7.88
CA LEU A 232 -20.73 -16.23 -8.32
C LEU A 232 -20.86 -16.05 -9.84
N ASN A 233 -19.74 -15.93 -10.55
CA ASN A 233 -19.73 -15.58 -11.98
C ASN A 233 -19.19 -16.69 -12.88
N TRP A 234 -18.30 -17.53 -12.36
CA TRP A 234 -17.56 -18.52 -13.13
C TRP A 234 -17.35 -19.80 -12.32
N GLU A 235 -17.33 -20.94 -13.00
CA GLU A 235 -16.81 -22.19 -12.46
C GLU A 235 -15.28 -22.12 -12.52
N LEU A 236 -14.65 -21.81 -11.39
CA LEU A 236 -13.20 -21.69 -11.27
C LEU A 236 -12.64 -22.90 -10.53
N GLU A 237 -11.67 -23.59 -11.12
CA GLU A 237 -10.87 -24.60 -10.40
C GLU A 237 -9.94 -23.94 -9.37
N VAL A 238 -9.41 -22.76 -9.70
CA VAL A 238 -8.52 -21.98 -8.84
C VAL A 238 -8.94 -20.51 -8.83
N PRO A 239 -9.31 -19.93 -7.67
CA PRO A 239 -9.70 -18.54 -7.59
C PRO A 239 -8.48 -17.61 -7.76
N PRO A 240 -8.68 -16.41 -8.35
CA PRO A 240 -7.62 -15.42 -8.46
C PRO A 240 -7.15 -14.96 -7.07
N LYS A 241 -5.86 -14.71 -6.93
CA LYS A 241 -5.25 -14.21 -5.70
C LYS A 241 -4.55 -12.89 -5.95
N LEU A 242 -4.87 -11.89 -5.14
CA LEU A 242 -4.05 -10.72 -4.93
C LEU A 242 -2.80 -11.14 -4.14
N VAL A 243 -1.64 -10.66 -4.58
CA VAL A 243 -0.36 -10.78 -3.88
C VAL A 243 0.30 -9.41 -3.92
N PHE A 244 0.83 -8.94 -2.79
CA PHE A 244 1.60 -7.71 -2.75
C PHE A 244 3.03 -7.95 -3.25
N ALA A 245 3.58 -6.96 -3.94
CA ALA A 245 5.00 -6.93 -4.21
C ALA A 245 5.79 -6.80 -2.88
N PRO A 246 6.94 -7.47 -2.76
CA PRO A 246 7.76 -7.46 -1.57
C PRO A 246 8.21 -6.04 -1.20
N LEU A 247 8.31 -5.80 0.11
CA LEU A 247 8.46 -4.47 0.69
C LEU A 247 9.91 -4.08 0.95
N THR A 248 10.81 -5.06 1.04
CA THR A 248 12.21 -4.85 1.43
C THR A 248 13.17 -4.89 0.24
N THR A 249 14.27 -4.13 0.35
CA THR A 249 15.37 -4.19 -0.63
C THR A 249 16.18 -5.48 -0.54
N MET A 250 16.20 -6.12 0.64
CA MET A 250 16.86 -7.41 0.85
C MET A 250 16.13 -8.53 0.12
N ASP A 251 14.79 -8.53 0.14
CA ASP A 251 13.99 -9.50 -0.62
C ASP A 251 14.12 -9.26 -2.12
N MET A 252 14.15 -8.01 -2.59
CA MET A 252 14.39 -7.72 -4.01
C MET A 252 15.78 -8.19 -4.48
N ALA A 253 16.81 -8.06 -3.63
CA ALA A 253 18.14 -8.57 -3.96
C ALA A 253 18.17 -10.11 -3.99
N ALA A 254 17.50 -10.78 -3.04
CA ALA A 254 17.40 -12.23 -2.98
C ALA A 254 16.52 -12.83 -4.10
N ILE A 255 15.43 -12.15 -4.47
CA ILE A 255 14.57 -12.48 -5.60
C ILE A 255 15.36 -12.30 -6.88
N ARG A 256 16.11 -11.19 -7.02
CA ARG A 256 16.97 -10.95 -8.17
C ARG A 256 18.06 -12.01 -8.30
N SER A 257 18.71 -12.42 -7.22
CA SER A 257 19.71 -13.51 -7.28
C SER A 257 19.06 -14.83 -7.64
N THR A 258 17.90 -15.17 -7.07
CA THR A 258 17.18 -16.42 -7.39
C THR A 258 16.73 -16.46 -8.85
N ILE A 259 16.20 -15.34 -9.37
CA ILE A 259 15.79 -15.23 -10.78
C ILE A 259 17.02 -15.31 -11.69
N MET A 260 18.12 -14.62 -11.36
CA MET A 260 19.37 -14.72 -12.13
C MET A 260 19.93 -16.14 -12.14
N GLU A 261 19.96 -16.83 -10.99
CA GLU A 261 20.36 -18.24 -10.92
C GLU A 261 19.43 -19.17 -11.71
N SER A 262 18.13 -18.86 -11.78
CA SER A 262 17.15 -19.66 -12.51
C SER A 262 17.28 -19.48 -14.03
N ILE A 263 17.65 -18.28 -14.47
CA ILE A 263 18.02 -17.99 -15.87
C ILE A 263 19.34 -18.68 -16.21
N ASP A 264 20.35 -18.61 -15.33
CA ASP A 264 21.65 -19.27 -15.54
C ASP A 264 21.52 -20.81 -15.59
N LYS A 265 20.50 -21.36 -14.93
CA LYS A 265 20.15 -22.80 -14.94
C LYS A 265 19.15 -23.17 -16.03
N ASP A 266 18.79 -22.25 -16.92
CA ASP A 266 17.88 -22.47 -18.06
C ASP A 266 16.47 -22.95 -17.66
N ILE A 267 16.04 -22.63 -16.43
CA ILE A 267 14.71 -22.98 -15.91
C ILE A 267 13.65 -21.96 -16.39
N ILE A 268 14.05 -20.70 -16.60
CA ILE A 268 13.19 -19.58 -16.98
C ILE A 268 13.81 -18.87 -18.18
N ASP A 269 13.01 -18.58 -19.20
CA ASP A 269 13.48 -17.83 -20.37
C ASP A 269 13.61 -16.33 -20.03
N SER A 270 14.77 -15.76 -20.30
CA SER A 270 15.08 -14.33 -20.13
C SER A 270 14.13 -13.35 -20.87
N SER A 271 13.32 -13.86 -21.81
CA SER A 271 12.39 -13.09 -22.62
C SER A 271 11.01 -12.86 -22.00
N GLU A 272 10.69 -13.55 -20.89
CA GLU A 272 9.35 -13.46 -20.28
C GLU A 272 9.05 -12.07 -19.69
N SER A 273 7.85 -11.54 -19.97
CA SER A 273 7.49 -10.17 -19.65
C SER A 273 7.32 -9.92 -18.15
N TRP A 274 6.79 -10.91 -17.41
CA TRP A 274 6.57 -10.79 -15.97
C TRP A 274 7.87 -10.64 -15.17
N ILE A 275 9.00 -11.16 -15.68
CA ILE A 275 10.32 -11.00 -15.03
C ILE A 275 10.72 -9.52 -14.94
N ARG A 276 10.33 -8.72 -15.94
CA ARG A 276 10.63 -7.29 -15.97
C ARG A 276 9.76 -6.52 -14.99
N ASP A 277 8.49 -6.89 -14.92
CA ASP A 277 7.53 -6.30 -13.99
C ASP A 277 7.93 -6.60 -12.54
N GLU A 278 8.32 -7.85 -12.25
CA GLU A 278 8.75 -8.30 -10.92
C GLU A 278 10.07 -7.67 -10.47
N LEU A 279 11.03 -7.47 -11.39
CA LEU A 279 12.32 -6.85 -11.09
C LEU A 279 12.31 -5.32 -11.19
N GLY A 280 11.18 -4.72 -11.57
CA GLY A 280 11.03 -3.27 -11.75
C GLY A 280 11.89 -2.69 -12.87
N PHE A 281 12.25 -3.50 -13.88
CA PHE A 281 12.97 -2.99 -15.05
C PHE A 281 12.03 -2.15 -15.91
N PRO A 282 12.51 -1.04 -16.50
CA PRO A 282 11.71 -0.28 -17.46
C PRO A 282 11.29 -1.20 -18.63
N PRO A 283 10.10 -0.97 -19.21
CA PRO A 283 9.64 -1.77 -20.34
C PRO A 283 10.71 -1.76 -21.43
N LYS A 284 11.09 -2.95 -21.91
CA LYS A 284 12.02 -3.05 -23.04
C LYS A 284 11.30 -2.38 -24.21
N GLU A 285 11.81 -1.24 -24.69
CA GLU A 285 11.43 -0.79 -26.02
C GLU A 285 11.80 -1.92 -26.97
N MET A 286 10.80 -2.69 -27.40
CA MET A 286 10.96 -3.50 -28.59
C MET A 286 11.29 -2.48 -29.68
N LYS A 287 12.56 -2.43 -30.10
CA LYS A 287 12.87 -1.98 -31.44
C LYS A 287 11.97 -2.81 -32.33
N LYS A 288 10.88 -2.23 -32.82
CA LYS A 288 10.04 -2.84 -33.83
C LYS A 288 11.02 -3.23 -34.93
N LEU A 289 11.32 -4.52 -35.04
CA LEU A 289 11.81 -5.05 -36.29
C LEU A 289 10.75 -4.59 -37.30
N LEU A 290 11.18 -3.75 -38.24
CA LEU A 290 10.31 -3.21 -39.27
C LEU A 290 9.51 -4.38 -39.83
N THR A 291 8.20 -4.37 -39.64
CA THR A 291 7.30 -5.32 -40.30
C THR A 291 7.64 -5.24 -41.79
N PRO A 292 8.00 -6.35 -42.46
CA PRO A 292 8.34 -6.29 -43.87
C PRO A 292 7.18 -5.63 -44.61
N LEU A 293 7.48 -4.54 -45.33
CA LEU A 293 6.50 -3.83 -46.14
C LEU A 293 5.82 -4.84 -47.08
N PRO A 294 4.52 -4.71 -47.38
CA PRO A 294 3.84 -5.60 -48.32
C PRO A 294 4.54 -5.51 -49.68
N GLY A 295 5.24 -6.58 -50.05
CA GLY A 295 6.04 -6.68 -51.27
C GLY A 295 6.63 -8.09 -51.39
N ARG A 296 6.95 -8.50 -52.62
CA ARG A 296 7.66 -9.77 -52.85
C ARG A 296 9.13 -9.58 -52.48
N VAL A 297 9.63 -10.43 -51.59
CA VAL A 297 11.06 -10.49 -51.26
C VAL A 297 11.76 -11.26 -52.39
N PHE A 298 12.75 -10.63 -53.02
CA PHE A 298 13.60 -11.28 -54.02
C PHE A 298 14.94 -11.65 -53.39
N THR A 299 15.51 -12.80 -53.76
CA THR A 299 16.89 -13.11 -53.37
C THR A 299 17.87 -12.16 -54.07
N GLY A 300 19.05 -11.92 -53.48
CA GLY A 300 20.00 -10.89 -53.94
C GLY A 300 20.31 -10.93 -55.45
N LYS A 301 20.57 -12.12 -56.01
CA LYS A 301 20.80 -12.29 -57.46
C LYS A 301 19.61 -11.87 -58.33
N HIS A 302 18.40 -12.10 -57.85
CA HIS A 302 17.19 -11.71 -58.58
C HIS A 302 16.98 -10.21 -58.61
N ALA A 303 17.37 -9.49 -57.55
CA ALA A 303 17.35 -8.03 -57.52
C ALA A 303 18.40 -7.44 -58.48
N GLU A 304 19.61 -8.00 -58.53
CA GLU A 304 20.65 -7.59 -59.49
C GLU A 304 20.24 -7.80 -60.95
N TRP A 305 19.59 -8.93 -61.26
CA TRP A 305 19.07 -9.19 -62.61
C TRP A 305 17.92 -8.25 -63.01
N LEU A 306 17.13 -7.77 -62.06
CA LEU A 306 16.11 -6.75 -62.31
C LEU A 306 16.74 -5.38 -62.56
N ALA A 307 17.71 -4.98 -61.73
CA ALA A 307 18.42 -3.71 -61.86
C ALA A 307 19.23 -3.61 -63.17
N SER A 308 19.83 -4.72 -63.61
CA SER A 308 20.55 -4.80 -64.89
C SER A 308 19.64 -4.97 -66.12
N GLY A 309 18.32 -5.05 -65.93
CA GLY A 309 17.34 -5.21 -67.02
C GLY A 309 17.31 -6.61 -67.66
N GLN A 310 18.07 -7.57 -67.13
CA GLN A 310 18.12 -8.96 -67.62
C GLN A 310 16.87 -9.77 -67.27
N LYS A 311 16.16 -9.38 -66.21
CA LYS A 311 14.87 -9.97 -65.80
C LYS A 311 13.77 -8.91 -65.88
N LYS A 312 12.59 -9.30 -66.35
CA LYS A 312 11.36 -8.48 -66.31
C LYS A 312 10.29 -9.21 -65.54
N ILE A 313 9.58 -8.50 -64.67
CA ILE A 313 8.45 -9.06 -63.91
C ILE A 313 7.18 -8.88 -64.75
N ILE A 314 6.42 -9.96 -64.91
CA ILE A 314 5.08 -9.92 -65.51
C ILE A 314 4.07 -10.03 -64.37
N VAL A 315 3.40 -8.94 -64.05
CA VAL A 315 2.35 -8.94 -63.02
C VAL A 315 1.07 -9.54 -63.63
N SER A 316 0.48 -10.53 -62.95
CA SER A 316 -0.79 -11.12 -63.40
C SER A 316 -1.93 -10.15 -63.08
N ALA A 317 -2.79 -9.89 -64.07
CA ALA A 317 -3.78 -8.81 -64.09
C ALA A 317 -4.98 -8.98 -63.13
N LYS A 318 -4.86 -9.73 -62.03
CA LYS A 318 -6.01 -10.01 -61.17
C LYS A 318 -5.87 -9.35 -59.80
N SER A 319 -6.53 -8.19 -59.74
CA SER A 319 -6.91 -7.39 -58.57
C SER A 319 -5.90 -6.35 -58.09
N TYR A 320 -5.70 -5.30 -58.89
CA TYR A 320 -4.90 -4.13 -58.50
C TYR A 320 -5.64 -2.83 -58.81
N GLY A 321 -6.62 -2.48 -57.97
CA GLY A 321 -7.12 -1.10 -57.85
C GLY A 321 -6.48 -0.32 -56.70
N LYS A 322 -5.79 -1.00 -55.77
CA LYS A 322 -5.35 -0.43 -54.49
C LYS A 322 -3.91 0.08 -54.44
N TYR A 323 -3.12 -0.15 -55.49
CA TYR A 323 -1.69 0.16 -55.51
C TYR A 323 -1.27 0.96 -56.76
N ASN A 324 -2.23 1.54 -57.46
CA ASN A 324 -1.94 2.47 -58.57
C ASN A 324 -1.16 3.67 -58.00
N ASP A 325 -0.11 4.10 -58.70
CA ASP A 325 0.79 5.21 -58.34
C ASP A 325 1.62 5.04 -57.04
N GLN A 326 1.72 3.83 -56.48
CA GLN A 326 2.61 3.60 -55.33
C GLN A 326 4.05 3.33 -55.76
N GLN A 327 4.99 3.95 -55.03
CA GLN A 327 6.42 3.66 -55.12
C GLN A 327 6.71 2.32 -54.45
N ILE A 328 7.14 1.34 -55.25
CA ILE A 328 7.59 0.04 -54.78
C ILE A 328 9.10 0.10 -54.60
N TYR A 329 9.56 -0.11 -53.37
CA TYR A 329 10.97 -0.15 -53.03
C TYR A 329 11.55 -1.54 -53.33
N ILE A 330 12.64 -1.58 -54.08
CA ILE A 330 13.42 -2.79 -54.31
C ILE A 330 14.51 -2.84 -53.25
N VAL A 331 14.40 -3.79 -52.34
CA VAL A 331 15.25 -3.90 -51.15
C VAL A 331 16.06 -5.20 -51.20
N GLY A 332 17.35 -5.11 -50.94
CA GLY A 332 18.28 -6.22 -50.73
C GLY A 332 18.74 -6.26 -49.28
N GLU A 333 19.53 -7.27 -48.90
CA GLU A 333 20.03 -7.45 -47.53
C GLU A 333 20.84 -6.23 -47.02
N ASP A 334 21.49 -5.50 -47.92
CA ASP A 334 22.33 -4.34 -47.60
C ASP A 334 21.63 -2.97 -47.75
N GLY A 335 20.35 -2.94 -48.14
CA GLY A 335 19.57 -1.70 -48.22
C GLY A 335 18.61 -1.59 -49.40
N ILE A 336 18.09 -0.37 -49.63
CA ILE A 336 17.16 -0.07 -50.74
C ILE A 336 17.99 0.23 -52.00
N HIS A 337 17.82 -0.58 -53.03
CA HIS A 337 18.60 -0.48 -54.28
C HIS A 337 17.83 0.22 -55.41
N GLY A 338 16.52 0.43 -55.28
CA GLY A 338 15.76 1.15 -56.31
C GLY A 338 14.31 1.44 -55.94
N ILE A 339 13.69 2.33 -56.70
CA ILE A 339 12.28 2.69 -56.58
C ILE A 339 11.63 2.46 -57.95
N MET A 340 10.57 1.66 -58.00
CA MET A 340 9.75 1.43 -59.18
C MET A 340 8.39 2.08 -58.99
N VAL A 341 7.93 2.86 -59.96
CA VAL A 341 6.56 3.39 -60.00
C VAL A 341 5.82 2.62 -61.08
N GLU A 342 4.78 1.89 -60.71
CA GLU A 342 3.94 1.17 -61.68
C GLU A 342 2.96 2.16 -62.32
N GLY A 343 3.13 2.42 -63.62
CA GLY A 343 2.11 3.09 -64.44
C GLY A 343 1.09 2.09 -64.99
N THR A 344 -0.10 2.56 -65.37
CA THR A 344 -1.14 1.72 -65.99
C THR A 344 -0.58 0.98 -67.21
N PRO A 345 -0.69 -0.36 -67.28
CA PRO A 345 -0.13 -1.12 -68.40
C PRO A 345 -0.87 -0.80 -69.71
N GLU A 346 -0.14 -0.32 -70.72
CA GLU A 346 -0.64 -0.27 -72.10
C GLU A 346 -0.74 -1.71 -72.66
N GLY A 347 -1.93 -2.30 -72.52
CA GLY A 347 -2.39 -3.45 -73.31
C GLY A 347 -1.91 -4.83 -72.85
N PRO A 348 -2.71 -5.91 -73.06
CA PRO A 348 -2.31 -7.25 -72.66
C PRO A 348 -1.48 -7.93 -73.76
N PHE A 349 -0.28 -8.39 -73.42
CA PHE A 349 0.40 -9.43 -74.19
C PHE A 349 -0.31 -10.77 -73.99
N SER A 350 -0.64 -11.45 -75.09
CA SER A 350 -1.39 -12.70 -75.11
C SER A 350 -0.73 -13.82 -74.29
N SER A 351 -1.55 -14.77 -73.82
CA SER A 351 -1.14 -15.91 -72.97
C SER A 351 0.05 -16.69 -73.51
N ARG A 352 0.16 -16.81 -74.85
CA ARG A 352 1.25 -17.49 -75.55
C ARG A 352 2.63 -16.84 -75.35
N VAL A 353 2.69 -15.52 -75.23
CA VAL A 353 3.94 -14.79 -75.00
C VAL A 353 4.46 -15.04 -73.59
N ARG A 354 3.55 -15.09 -72.61
CA ARG A 354 3.90 -15.36 -71.20
C ARG A 354 4.50 -16.75 -71.02
N GLU A 355 3.93 -17.75 -71.68
CA GLU A 355 4.38 -19.15 -71.59
C GLU A 355 5.76 -19.36 -72.24
N LYS A 356 6.03 -18.67 -73.35
CA LYS A 356 7.35 -18.68 -74.01
C LYS A 356 8.46 -18.13 -73.11
N TYR A 357 8.24 -16.99 -72.46
CA TYR A 357 9.23 -16.40 -71.55
C TYR A 357 9.39 -17.21 -70.25
N ARG A 358 8.32 -17.84 -69.77
CA ARG A 358 8.38 -18.72 -68.59
C ARG A 358 9.34 -19.89 -68.80
N ASN A 359 9.27 -20.53 -69.97
CA ASN A 359 10.14 -21.65 -70.34
C ASN A 359 11.57 -21.19 -70.61
N LEU A 360 11.75 -20.01 -71.23
CA LEU A 360 13.08 -19.44 -71.50
C LEU A 360 13.89 -19.16 -70.23
N HIS A 361 13.20 -18.76 -69.15
CA HIS A 361 13.82 -18.40 -67.87
C HIS A 361 13.70 -19.50 -66.79
N GLN A 362 13.31 -20.73 -67.17
CA GLN A 362 13.24 -21.92 -66.31
C GLN A 362 12.56 -21.69 -64.94
N ILE A 363 11.45 -20.94 -64.93
CA ILE A 363 10.76 -20.60 -63.69
C ILE A 363 9.86 -21.79 -63.29
N SER A 364 10.23 -22.54 -62.23
CA SER A 364 9.37 -23.58 -61.65
C SER A 364 8.23 -22.99 -60.83
N THR A 365 7.12 -23.73 -60.72
CA THR A 365 5.88 -23.32 -60.05
C THR A 365 5.82 -23.57 -58.55
N SER A 366 6.95 -23.78 -57.88
CA SER A 366 6.98 -24.00 -56.44
C SER A 366 7.34 -22.71 -55.70
N GLU A 367 6.33 -22.23 -54.96
CA GLU A 367 6.25 -21.12 -53.98
C GLU A 367 5.82 -19.74 -54.51
#